data_AF-A0A060C1W6-F1
#
_entry.id   AF-A0A060C1W6-F1
#
_cell.length_a   1.000
_cell.length_b   1.000
_cell.length_c   1.000
_cell.angle_alpha   90.00
_cell.angle_beta   90.00
_cell.angle_gamma   90.00
#
_symmetry.space_group_name_H-M   'P 1'
#
loop_
_entity.id
_entity.type
_entity.pdbx_description
1 polymer ?
#
loop_
_entity_poly.entity_id
_entity_poly.type
_entity_poly.pdbx_seq_one_letter_code
_entity_poly.pdbx_strand_id
1 'polypeptide(L)' 'MVPVVPEGPQRPLRDFYVWRDRPSEYLDARVIFVDTEDSNWAWDPVRQQFYWHRFFSHQPDLNYE' A
#
# COMPACT_ATOMS: atom_id res chain seq x y z
N MET A 1 -16.23 -9.56 -14.18
CA MET A 1 -15.18 -10.60 -14.11
C MET A 1 -13.85 -9.86 -13.98
N VAL A 2 -13.34 -9.73 -12.75
CA VAL A 2 -12.00 -9.13 -12.52
C VAL A 2 -10.99 -10.25 -12.79
N PRO A 3 -9.95 -10.04 -13.62
CA PRO A 3 -9.02 -11.10 -13.95
C PRO A 3 -8.26 -11.52 -12.69
N VAL A 4 -8.42 -12.78 -12.30
CA VAL A 4 -7.56 -13.42 -11.29
C VAL A 4 -6.20 -13.59 -11.96
N VAL A 5 -5.24 -12.77 -11.53
CA VAL A 5 -3.84 -12.89 -11.95
C VAL A 5 -3.32 -14.23 -11.41
N PRO A 6 -2.84 -15.15 -12.26
CA PRO A 6 -2.38 -16.46 -11.80
C PRO A 6 -1.11 -16.31 -10.97
N GLU A 7 -1.09 -16.96 -9.81
CA GLU A 7 0.08 -17.02 -8.92
C GLU A 7 1.16 -17.89 -9.56
N GLY A 8 2.03 -17.26 -10.35
CA GLY A 8 3.27 -17.85 -10.84
C GLY A 8 4.45 -17.49 -9.93
N PRO A 9 5.47 -18.36 -9.81
CA PRO A 9 6.65 -18.11 -8.98
C PRO A 9 7.59 -17.13 -9.70
N GLN A 10 7.23 -15.86 -9.78
CA GLN A 10 8.10 -14.77 -10.23
C GLN A 10 7.46 -13.43 -9.84
N ARG A 11 7.93 -12.82 -8.75
CA ARG A 11 8.23 -11.38 -8.64
C ARG A 11 8.79 -11.11 -7.23
N PRO A 12 10.10 -11.21 -7.03
CA PRO A 12 10.74 -10.81 -5.76
C PRO A 12 10.38 -9.37 -5.37
N LEU A 13 10.08 -8.51 -6.35
CA LEU A 13 9.71 -7.10 -6.17
C LEU A 13 8.27 -6.86 -5.68
N ARG A 14 7.39 -7.88 -5.72
CA ARG A 14 5.94 -7.68 -5.47
C ARG A 14 5.65 -7.33 -4.01
N ASP A 15 6.51 -7.79 -3.11
CA ASP A 15 6.36 -7.70 -1.67
C ASP A 15 7.37 -6.75 -1.03
N PHE A 16 8.04 -5.90 -1.82
CA PHE A 16 8.94 -4.88 -1.27
C PHE A 16 8.19 -3.79 -0.51
N TYR A 17 6.90 -3.59 -0.79
CA TYR A 17 6.05 -2.57 -0.18
C TYR A 17 4.81 -3.22 0.40
N VAL A 18 4.17 -2.54 1.36
CA VAL A 18 2.96 -3.05 2.02
C VAL A 18 1.73 -2.71 1.18
N TRP A 19 1.06 -3.74 0.65
CA TRP A 19 -0.12 -3.61 -0.22
C TRP A 19 -1.37 -4.23 0.40
N ARG A 20 -2.54 -3.60 0.21
CA ARG A 20 -3.85 -4.11 0.66
C ARG A 20 -4.99 -3.76 -0.31
N ASP A 21 -6.03 -4.59 -0.31
CA ASP A 21 -7.25 -4.35 -1.10
C ASP A 21 -8.19 -3.32 -0.43
N ARG A 22 -8.04 -3.10 0.88
CA ARG A 22 -8.81 -2.14 1.67
C ARG A 22 -7.91 -1.39 2.66
N PRO A 23 -8.16 -0.11 2.94
CA PRO A 23 -7.39 0.70 3.89
C PRO A 23 -7.88 0.50 5.34
N SER A 24 -8.11 -0.75 5.73
CA SER A 24 -8.72 -1.11 7.03
C SER A 24 -7.72 -1.61 8.05
N GLU A 25 -6.46 -1.72 7.69
CA GLU A 25 -5.38 -2.14 8.58
C GLU A 25 -4.65 -0.95 9.17
N TYR A 26 -4.06 -1.15 10.36
CA TYR A 26 -3.28 -0.15 11.10
C TYR A 26 -4.04 1.15 11.41
N LEU A 27 -5.34 1.07 11.71
CA LEU A 27 -6.18 2.25 11.99
C LEU A 27 -5.72 3.06 13.21
N ASP A 28 -5.03 2.43 14.16
CA ASP A 28 -4.46 3.11 15.34
C ASP A 28 -3.15 3.85 15.04
N ALA A 29 -2.56 3.64 13.85
CA ALA A 29 -1.34 4.32 13.47
C ALA A 29 -1.66 5.77 13.06
N ARG A 30 -1.16 6.72 13.86
CA ARG A 30 -1.28 8.15 13.55
C ARG A 30 -0.68 8.50 12.18
N VAL A 31 -1.32 9.42 11.47
CA VAL A 31 -0.76 10.12 10.32
C VAL A 31 0.25 11.15 10.85
N ILE A 32 1.47 11.14 10.30
CA ILE A 32 2.55 12.03 10.78
C ILE A 32 2.40 13.43 10.20
N PHE A 33 2.02 13.53 8.92
CA PHE A 33 1.83 14.80 8.21
C PHE A 33 0.35 15.10 7.99
N VAL A 34 -0.37 15.36 9.09
CA VAL A 34 -1.82 15.61 9.07
C VAL A 34 -2.25 16.83 8.25
N ASP A 35 -1.34 17.77 8.00
CA ASP A 35 -1.63 18.97 7.20
C ASP A 35 -1.55 18.71 5.69
N THR A 36 -0.99 17.57 5.27
CA THR A 36 -0.69 17.26 3.86
C THR A 36 -1.25 15.91 3.39
N GLU A 37 -1.39 14.94 4.30
CA GLU A 37 -1.86 13.58 3.99
C GLU A 37 -3.12 13.27 4.81
N ASP A 38 -4.18 12.83 4.14
CA ASP A 38 -5.45 12.47 4.79
C ASP A 38 -5.40 11.08 5.45
N SER A 39 -4.44 10.24 5.05
CA SER A 39 -4.36 8.83 5.41
C SER A 39 -2.92 8.32 5.25
N ASN A 40 -2.59 7.24 5.97
CA ASN A 40 -1.36 6.45 5.73
C ASN A 40 -1.54 5.42 4.59
N TRP A 41 -2.74 5.35 4.01
CA TRP A 41 -3.06 4.51 2.85
C TRP A 41 -3.36 5.38 1.65
N ALA A 42 -2.66 5.15 0.53
CA ALA A 42 -2.93 5.78 -0.75
C ALA A 42 -3.24 4.73 -1.83
N TRP A 43 -4.08 5.11 -2.80
CA TRP A 43 -4.54 4.21 -3.86
C TRP A 43 -3.61 4.24 -5.08
N ASP A 44 -3.18 3.08 -5.55
CA ASP A 44 -2.47 2.91 -6.82
C ASP A 44 -3.46 2.54 -7.94
N PRO A 45 -3.66 3.41 -8.97
CA PRO A 45 -4.61 3.15 -10.04
C PRO A 45 -4.15 2.09 -11.06
N VAL A 46 -2.85 1.80 -11.14
CA VAL A 46 -2.27 0.79 -12.04
C VAL A 46 -2.42 -0.61 -11.43
N ARG A 47 -2.13 -0.74 -10.14
CA ARG A 47 -2.22 -2.00 -9.40
C ARG A 47 -3.61 -2.27 -8.84
N GLN A 48 -4.43 -1.23 -8.71
CA GLN A 48 -5.76 -1.29 -8.11
C GLN A 48 -5.73 -1.78 -6.66
N GLN A 49 -4.76 -1.29 -5.88
CA GLN A 49 -4.57 -1.63 -4.47
C GLN A 49 -4.13 -0.39 -3.70
N PHE A 50 -4.34 -0.41 -2.38
CA PHE A 50 -3.78 0.58 -1.46
C PHE A 50 -2.35 0.19 -1.09
N TYR A 51 -1.48 1.19 -0.96
CA TYR A 51 -0.14 1.04 -0.40
C TYR A 51 0.02 1.88 0.87
N TRP A 52 0.84 1.38 1.79
CA TRP A 52 1.13 2.05 3.06
C TRP A 52 2.26 3.07 2.92
N HIS A 53 2.09 4.23 3.54
CA HIS A 53 3.12 5.24 3.72
C HIS A 53 2.96 5.93 5.09
N ARG A 54 4.05 6.18 5.79
CA ARG A 54 4.09 6.94 7.07
C ARG A 54 4.40 8.42 6.87
N PHE A 55 5.03 8.74 5.75
CA PHE A 55 5.41 10.09 5.36
C PHE A 55 4.54 10.54 4.18
N PHE A 56 5.14 10.99 3.08
CA PHE A 56 4.38 11.35 1.89
C PHE A 56 3.97 10.12 1.08
N SER A 57 2.84 10.22 0.38
CA SER A 57 2.34 9.21 -0.56
C SER A 57 3.38 8.77 -1.62
N HIS A 58 4.26 9.67 -2.05
CA HIS A 58 5.33 9.32 -3.00
C HIS A 58 6.48 8.51 -2.37
N GLN A 59 6.44 8.25 -1.05
CA GLN A 59 7.42 7.49 -0.28
C GLN A 59 6.76 6.23 0.31
N PRO A 60 6.48 5.20 -0.50
CA PRO A 60 5.89 3.96 -0.01
C PRO A 60 6.84 3.24 0.96
N ASP A 61 6.29 2.72 2.05
CA ASP A 61 7.06 2.02 3.09
C ASP A 61 7.47 0.62 2.64
N LEU A 62 8.73 0.26 2.93
CA LEU A 62 9.22 -1.08 2.69
C LEU A 62 8.52 -2.08 3.62
N ASN A 63 8.18 -3.24 3.08
CA ASN A 63 7.72 -4.37 3.87
C ASN A 63 8.92 -5.07 4.53
N TYR A 64 8.91 -5.19 5.86
CA TYR A 64 9.97 -5.84 6.64
C TYR A 64 9.52 -7.16 7.29
N GLU A 65 8.34 -7.67 6.93
CA GLU A 65 7.85 -8.97 7.39
C GLU A 65 8.53 -10.17 6.73
#